data_AF-A0A0G0EZH5-F1
#
_entry.id   AF-A0A0G0EZH5-F1
#
_cell.length_a   1.000
_cell.length_b   1.000
_cell.length_c   1.000
_cell.angle_alpha   90.00
_cell.angle_beta   90.00
_cell.angle_gamma   90.00
#
_symmetry.space_group_name_H-M   'P 1'
#
loop_
_entity.id
_entity.type
_entity.pdbx_description
1 polymer ?
#
loop_
_entity_poly.entity_id
_entity_poly.type
_entity_poly.pdbx_seq_one_letter_code
_entity_poly.pdbx_strand_id
1 'polypeptide(L)'
;MQSAQNKILKYATHKGSHMYINRDISTIFAEYTKFPVVAITGPRQSGKTTLVVNTFKKHTYLSLEDPELRSFALKDPQGFLQNHENKYGIILDEFQYVPNILSYIQLEVDKKNRPGYFILTGSQNFLMNEKITQSLAGRVGILTLLPFSIHELSKAKILPARLDDAILKGGYPRRYEKRITAPVFYRSY
;
A
#
# COMPACT_ATOMS: atom_id res chain seq x y z
N MET A 1 12.45 -4.15 -15.61
CA MET A 1 12.16 -4.17 -14.15
C MET A 1 12.54 -2.86 -13.43
N GLN A 2 13.67 -2.20 -13.75
CA GLN A 2 13.99 -0.85 -13.23
C GLN A 2 12.99 0.25 -13.67
N SER A 3 12.22 0.05 -14.75
CA SER A 3 11.32 1.10 -15.29
C SER A 3 10.07 1.36 -14.44
N ALA A 4 9.54 0.38 -13.70
CA ALA A 4 8.34 0.54 -12.87
C ALA A 4 8.64 1.20 -11.51
N GLN A 5 9.71 0.75 -10.83
CA GLN A 5 10.27 1.45 -9.66
C GLN A 5 10.67 2.90 -10.02
N ASN A 6 11.32 3.10 -11.18
CA ASN A 6 11.64 4.44 -11.67
C ASN A 6 10.40 5.24 -12.09
N LYS A 7 9.27 4.62 -12.49
CA LYS A 7 8.02 5.33 -12.78
C LYS A 7 7.37 5.84 -11.50
N ILE A 8 7.31 5.02 -10.45
CA ILE A 8 6.76 5.41 -9.13
C ILE A 8 7.67 6.42 -8.43
N LEU A 9 8.99 6.22 -8.49
CA LEU A 9 9.96 7.23 -8.07
C LEU A 9 9.86 8.51 -8.93
N LYS A 10 9.59 8.43 -10.24
CA LYS A 10 9.33 9.61 -11.09
C LYS A 10 8.05 10.34 -10.71
N TYR A 11 6.96 9.65 -10.35
CA TYR A 11 5.76 10.29 -9.79
C TYR A 11 6.03 10.91 -8.42
N ALA A 12 7.01 10.40 -7.66
CA ALA A 12 7.45 10.99 -6.41
C ALA A 12 8.47 12.15 -6.59
N THR A 13 9.08 12.34 -7.77
CA THR A 13 10.25 13.24 -7.92
C THR A 13 10.25 14.18 -9.13
N HIS A 14 9.24 14.22 -10.00
CA HIS A 14 9.23 15.20 -11.10
C HIS A 14 8.69 16.58 -10.69
N LYS A 15 9.63 17.54 -10.56
CA LYS A 15 9.48 19.01 -10.71
C LYS A 15 8.17 19.62 -10.17
N GLY A 16 8.14 19.75 -8.86
CA GLY A 16 7.12 20.48 -8.10
C GLY A 16 7.02 19.90 -6.69
N SER A 17 8.07 20.11 -5.88
CA SER A 17 8.12 19.81 -4.43
C SER A 17 7.06 18.81 -3.93
N HIS A 18 7.19 17.53 -4.31
CA HIS A 18 6.31 16.49 -3.78
C HIS A 18 6.69 16.22 -2.33
N MET A 19 5.99 16.90 -1.43
CA MET A 19 6.15 16.74 0.01
C MET A 19 5.60 15.38 0.43
N TYR A 20 6.47 14.39 0.65
CA TYR A 20 6.07 13.18 1.35
C TYR A 20 5.76 13.51 2.80
N ILE A 21 4.51 13.28 3.20
CA ILE A 21 4.07 13.46 4.60
C ILE A 21 4.28 12.14 5.32
N ASN A 22 5.09 12.16 6.37
CA ASN A 22 5.31 11.01 7.23
C ASN A 22 3.97 10.56 7.82
N ARG A 23 3.62 9.29 7.59
CA ARG A 23 2.40 8.71 8.13
C ARG A 23 2.63 8.28 9.57
N ASP A 24 1.71 8.58 10.49
CA ASP A 24 1.84 8.19 11.90
C ASP A 24 1.91 6.66 12.05
N ILE A 25 1.18 5.94 11.18
CA ILE A 25 1.20 4.47 11.11
C ILE A 25 2.59 3.90 10.81
N SER A 26 3.52 4.72 10.28
CA SER A 26 4.87 4.25 9.98
C SER A 26 5.63 3.83 11.23
N THR A 27 5.28 4.39 12.39
CA THR A 27 5.93 4.10 13.67
C THR A 27 5.65 2.69 14.18
N ILE A 28 4.47 2.15 13.85
CA ILE A 28 4.06 0.81 14.30
C ILE A 28 4.46 -0.29 13.31
N PHE A 29 4.97 0.03 12.11
CA PHE A 29 5.36 -0.99 11.14
C PHE A 29 6.35 -2.01 11.70
N ALA A 30 7.27 -1.59 12.58
CA ALA A 30 8.25 -2.48 13.19
C ALA A 30 7.59 -3.67 13.91
N GLU A 31 6.48 -3.44 14.59
CA GLU A 31 5.71 -4.48 15.27
C GLU A 31 5.02 -5.41 14.27
N TYR A 32 4.46 -4.86 13.19
CA TYR A 32 3.78 -5.65 12.17
C TYR A 32 4.75 -6.45 11.30
N THR A 33 5.98 -5.99 11.12
CA THR A 33 7.03 -6.73 10.40
C THR A 33 7.53 -7.96 11.16
N LYS A 34 7.08 -8.21 12.40
CA LYS A 34 7.31 -9.49 13.09
C LYS A 34 6.49 -10.63 12.48
N PHE A 35 5.38 -10.30 11.81
CA PHE A 35 4.65 -11.26 10.98
C PHE A 35 5.36 -11.46 9.64
N PRO A 36 5.33 -12.67 9.06
CA PRO A 36 5.91 -12.91 7.74
C PRO A 36 5.14 -12.17 6.62
N VAL A 37 3.86 -11.88 6.83
CA VAL A 37 3.04 -11.08 5.92
C VAL A 37 2.54 -9.82 6.62
N VAL A 38 2.59 -8.68 5.93
CA VAL A 38 1.95 -7.43 6.37
C VAL A 38 0.95 -7.01 5.31
N ALA A 39 -0.30 -6.82 5.67
CA ALA A 39 -1.35 -6.34 4.76
C ALA A 39 -1.76 -4.91 5.12
N ILE A 40 -1.65 -3.98 4.16
CA ILE A 40 -2.08 -2.59 4.30
C ILE A 40 -3.34 -2.39 3.47
N THR A 41 -4.46 -2.19 4.16
CA THR A 41 -5.76 -1.95 3.54
C THR A 41 -6.20 -0.49 3.72
N GLY A 42 -7.25 -0.07 3.03
CA GLY A 42 -7.82 1.27 3.19
C GLY A 42 -8.46 1.80 1.92
N PRO A 43 -9.13 2.96 1.96
CA PRO A 43 -9.83 3.52 0.81
C PRO A 43 -8.87 3.82 -0.35
N ARG A 44 -9.41 3.88 -1.57
CA ARG A 44 -8.63 4.31 -2.74
C ARG A 44 -8.07 5.71 -2.47
N GLN A 45 -6.88 5.97 -3.01
CA GLN A 45 -6.17 7.24 -2.88
C GLN A 45 -5.75 7.63 -1.44
N SER A 46 -5.78 6.74 -0.45
CA SER A 46 -5.29 7.04 0.91
C SER A 46 -3.76 7.10 1.06
N GLY A 47 -3.01 6.72 0.01
CA GLY A 47 -1.54 6.76 -0.01
C GLY A 47 -0.85 5.44 0.33
N LYS A 48 -1.54 4.29 0.22
CA LYS A 48 -1.01 2.95 0.56
C LYS A 48 0.27 2.62 -0.19
N THR A 49 0.23 2.67 -1.53
CA THR A 49 1.38 2.39 -2.39
C THR A 49 2.57 3.28 -2.04
N THR A 50 2.35 4.58 -1.87
CA THR A 50 3.39 5.53 -1.49
C THR A 50 4.02 5.18 -0.14
N LEU A 51 3.19 4.82 0.85
CA LEU A 51 3.66 4.41 2.17
C LEU A 51 4.54 3.15 2.09
N VAL A 52 4.05 2.08 1.47
CA VAL A 52 4.79 0.81 1.46
C VAL A 52 6.08 0.90 0.64
N VAL A 53 6.07 1.60 -0.50
CA VAL A 53 7.28 1.77 -1.32
C VAL A 53 8.33 2.62 -0.58
N ASN A 54 7.90 3.64 0.16
CA ASN A 54 8.84 4.47 0.92
C ASN A 54 9.36 3.76 2.18
N THR A 55 8.55 2.91 2.82
CA THR A 55 8.97 2.11 3.99
C THR A 55 9.87 0.94 3.59
N PHE A 56 9.51 0.21 2.54
CA PHE A 56 10.15 -1.04 2.11
C PHE A 56 10.95 -0.88 0.82
N LYS A 57 11.87 0.10 0.80
CA LYS A 57 12.60 0.53 -0.42
C LYS A 57 13.39 -0.56 -1.14
N LYS A 58 13.78 -1.62 -0.44
CA LYS A 58 14.58 -2.73 -0.98
C LYS A 58 13.71 -3.88 -1.50
N HIS A 59 12.43 -3.91 -1.16
CA HIS A 59 11.51 -4.94 -1.61
C HIS A 59 11.23 -4.78 -3.10
N THR A 60 11.04 -5.91 -3.77
CA THR A 60 10.60 -5.94 -5.16
C THR A 60 9.14 -5.48 -5.22
N TYR A 61 8.87 -4.38 -5.91
CA TYR A 61 7.52 -3.86 -6.09
C TYR A 61 6.87 -4.47 -7.33
N LEU A 62 5.71 -5.12 -7.14
CA LEU A 62 4.91 -5.74 -8.19
C LEU A 62 3.48 -5.22 -8.09
N SER A 63 3.03 -4.51 -9.13
CA SER A 63 1.65 -4.02 -9.22
C SER A 63 0.79 -5.01 -9.96
N LEU A 64 -0.29 -5.48 -9.34
CA LEU A 64 -1.26 -6.38 -9.98
C LEU A 64 -2.35 -5.61 -10.76
N GLU A 65 -2.21 -4.29 -10.90
CA GLU A 65 -2.90 -3.52 -11.94
C GLU A 65 -2.29 -3.77 -13.32
N ASP A 66 -1.00 -4.13 -13.39
CA ASP A 66 -0.33 -4.50 -14.63
C ASP A 66 -0.97 -5.81 -15.19
N PRO A 67 -1.58 -5.76 -16.39
CA PRO A 67 -2.27 -6.93 -16.95
C PRO A 67 -1.36 -8.15 -17.17
N GLU A 68 -0.09 -7.95 -17.50
CA GLU A 68 0.85 -9.03 -17.76
C GLU A 68 1.26 -9.71 -16.45
N LEU A 69 1.66 -8.92 -15.44
CA LEU A 69 1.97 -9.46 -14.10
C LEU A 69 0.76 -10.15 -13.49
N ARG A 70 -0.43 -9.53 -13.61
CA ARG A 70 -1.69 -10.13 -13.13
C ARG A 70 -1.99 -11.43 -13.84
N SER A 71 -1.84 -11.49 -15.18
CA SER A 71 -2.07 -12.73 -15.91
C SER A 71 -1.10 -13.83 -15.50
N PHE A 72 0.16 -13.51 -15.23
CA PHE A 72 1.12 -14.49 -14.76
C PHE A 72 0.74 -15.00 -13.37
N ALA A 73 0.48 -14.10 -12.43
CA ALA A 73 0.08 -14.44 -11.06
C ALA A 73 -1.23 -15.25 -11.00
N LEU A 74 -2.17 -15.05 -11.93
CA LEU A 74 -3.40 -15.85 -12.03
C LEU A 74 -3.16 -17.25 -12.58
N LYS A 75 -2.34 -17.37 -13.63
CA LYS A 75 -2.10 -18.64 -14.34
C LYS A 75 -1.18 -19.58 -13.55
N ASP A 76 -0.13 -19.02 -12.95
CA ASP A 76 0.86 -19.77 -12.18
C ASP A 76 1.30 -18.95 -10.94
N PRO A 77 0.49 -18.95 -9.87
CA PRO A 77 0.81 -18.21 -8.65
C PRO A 77 2.11 -18.67 -8.00
N GLN A 78 2.43 -19.97 -8.07
CA GLN A 78 3.64 -20.54 -7.48
C GLN A 78 4.88 -20.08 -8.24
N GLY A 79 4.90 -20.27 -9.56
CA GLY A 79 5.98 -19.80 -10.42
C GLY A 79 6.14 -18.28 -10.37
N PHE A 80 5.03 -17.53 -10.23
CA PHE A 80 5.08 -16.09 -10.02
C PHE A 80 5.86 -15.72 -8.74
N LEU A 81 5.58 -16.37 -7.61
CA LEU A 81 6.30 -16.10 -6.35
C LEU A 81 7.77 -16.53 -6.43
N GLN A 82 8.06 -17.67 -7.05
CA GLN A 82 9.43 -18.16 -7.25
C GLN A 82 10.25 -17.25 -8.15
N ASN A 83 9.68 -16.78 -9.25
CA ASN A 83 10.35 -15.89 -10.21
C ASN A 83 10.77 -14.54 -9.59
N HIS A 84 10.07 -14.10 -8.55
CA HIS A 84 10.34 -12.83 -7.87
C HIS A 84 10.99 -13.02 -6.48
N GLU A 85 11.37 -14.25 -6.15
CA GLU A 85 12.06 -14.53 -4.89
C GLU A 85 13.39 -13.78 -4.83
N ASN A 86 13.64 -13.13 -3.69
CA ASN A 86 14.83 -12.32 -3.48
C ASN A 86 15.19 -12.26 -1.99
N LYS A 87 16.27 -11.54 -1.64
CA LYS A 87 16.74 -11.44 -0.25
C LYS A 87 15.85 -10.55 0.63
N TYR A 88 15.20 -9.53 0.07
CA TYR A 88 14.57 -8.45 0.83
C TYR A 88 13.07 -8.67 1.06
N GLY A 89 12.36 -9.16 0.06
CA GLY A 89 10.91 -9.33 0.11
C GLY A 89 10.20 -8.81 -1.14
N ILE A 90 8.88 -8.91 -1.12
CA ILE A 90 8.00 -8.59 -2.25
C ILE A 90 6.85 -7.71 -1.74
N ILE A 91 6.58 -6.62 -2.46
CA ILE A 91 5.35 -5.83 -2.32
C ILE A 91 4.41 -6.25 -3.44
N LEU A 92 3.23 -6.76 -3.08
CA LEU A 92 2.12 -7.05 -4.00
C LEU A 92 1.07 -5.95 -3.85
N ASP A 93 1.08 -5.01 -4.78
CA ASP A 93 0.14 -3.88 -4.80
C ASP A 93 -1.18 -4.31 -5.46
N GLU A 94 -2.30 -3.88 -4.87
CA GLU A 94 -3.65 -4.20 -5.33
C GLU A 94 -3.92 -5.72 -5.44
N PHE A 95 -3.53 -6.48 -4.40
CA PHE A 95 -3.60 -7.95 -4.38
C PHE A 95 -5.03 -8.50 -4.57
N GLN A 96 -6.07 -7.70 -4.34
CA GLN A 96 -7.46 -8.11 -4.56
C GLN A 96 -7.76 -8.50 -6.01
N TYR A 97 -6.91 -8.15 -6.97
CA TYR A 97 -6.99 -8.65 -8.35
C TYR A 97 -6.61 -10.13 -8.49
N VAL A 98 -5.83 -10.68 -7.55
CA VAL A 98 -5.36 -12.07 -7.55
C VAL A 98 -5.50 -12.68 -6.14
N PRO A 99 -6.71 -12.80 -5.59
CA PRO A 99 -6.90 -13.19 -4.19
C PRO A 99 -6.47 -14.62 -3.89
N ASN A 100 -6.43 -15.50 -4.88
CA ASN A 100 -5.97 -16.89 -4.75
C ASN A 100 -4.47 -16.99 -4.47
N ILE A 101 -3.67 -15.94 -4.71
CA ILE A 101 -2.24 -15.93 -4.39
C ILE A 101 -1.96 -16.10 -2.89
N LEU A 102 -2.92 -15.75 -2.03
CA LEU A 102 -2.78 -15.83 -0.57
C LEU A 102 -2.49 -17.25 -0.09
N SER A 103 -3.11 -18.27 -0.68
CA SER A 103 -2.86 -19.68 -0.32
C SER A 103 -1.43 -20.11 -0.66
N TYR A 104 -0.86 -19.57 -1.74
CA TYR A 104 0.53 -19.86 -2.13
C TYR A 104 1.52 -19.10 -1.26
N ILE A 105 1.19 -17.87 -0.88
CA ILE A 105 1.97 -17.11 0.12
C ILE A 105 1.98 -17.87 1.45
N GLN A 106 0.83 -18.41 1.89
CA GLN A 106 0.73 -19.23 3.10
C GLN A 106 1.74 -20.39 3.09
N LEU A 107 1.77 -21.16 1.99
CA LEU A 107 2.71 -22.28 1.84
C LEU A 107 4.17 -21.84 1.90
N GLU A 108 4.52 -20.69 1.32
CA GLU A 108 5.89 -20.16 1.35
C GLU A 108 6.29 -19.64 2.75
N VAL A 109 5.38 -18.97 3.45
CA VAL A 109 5.67 -18.47 4.81
C VAL A 109 5.74 -19.61 5.82
N ASP A 110 4.93 -20.67 5.66
CA ASP A 110 5.01 -21.86 6.51
C ASP A 110 6.36 -22.58 6.39
N LYS A 111 7.01 -22.52 5.22
CA LYS A 111 8.32 -23.14 4.98
C LYS A 111 9.48 -22.28 5.45
N LYS A 112 9.48 -20.98 5.13
CA LYS A 112 10.65 -20.10 5.28
C LYS A 112 10.54 -19.13 6.45
N ASN A 113 9.32 -18.82 6.89
CA ASN A 113 8.98 -17.93 7.99
C ASN A 113 9.84 -16.66 8.08
N ARG A 114 9.99 -15.95 6.95
CA ARG A 114 10.77 -14.71 6.87
C ARG A 114 9.90 -13.52 7.30
N PRO A 115 10.21 -12.84 8.43
CA PRO A 115 9.42 -11.70 8.90
C PRO A 115 9.42 -10.55 7.89
N GLY A 116 8.26 -9.93 7.68
CA GLY A 116 8.09 -8.77 6.79
C GLY A 116 8.41 -9.05 5.31
N TYR A 117 8.45 -10.31 4.89
CA TYR A 117 8.88 -10.67 3.55
C TYR A 117 7.80 -10.35 2.50
N PHE A 118 6.53 -10.59 2.82
CA PHE A 118 5.42 -10.24 1.93
C PHE A 118 4.67 -9.02 2.45
N ILE A 119 4.60 -7.98 1.62
CA ILE A 119 3.83 -6.77 1.90
C ILE A 119 2.68 -6.72 0.89
N LEU A 120 1.44 -6.74 1.37
CA LEU A 120 0.25 -6.71 0.53
C LEU A 120 -0.42 -5.34 0.65
N THR A 121 -0.91 -4.80 -0.45
CA THR A 121 -1.83 -3.65 -0.40
C THR A 121 -3.12 -3.96 -1.13
N GLY A 122 -4.22 -3.36 -0.66
CA GLY A 122 -5.47 -3.43 -1.40
C GLY A 122 -6.50 -2.42 -0.94
N SER A 123 -7.49 -2.14 -1.78
CA SER A 123 -8.64 -1.34 -1.38
C SER A 123 -9.48 -2.10 -0.35
N GLN A 124 -9.88 -1.44 0.73
CA GLN A 124 -10.70 -2.07 1.77
C GLN A 124 -12.07 -2.50 1.20
N ASN A 125 -12.34 -3.80 1.26
CA ASN A 125 -13.68 -4.38 1.18
C ASN A 125 -13.75 -5.54 2.17
N PHE A 126 -14.90 -5.76 2.81
CA PHE A 126 -15.14 -6.80 3.81
C PHE A 126 -14.65 -8.18 3.37
N LEU A 127 -15.00 -8.59 2.14
CA LEU A 127 -14.58 -9.86 1.54
C LEU A 127 -13.05 -10.02 1.45
N MET A 128 -12.31 -8.92 1.34
CA MET A 128 -10.86 -8.96 1.27
C MET A 128 -10.24 -9.27 2.65
N ASN A 129 -10.78 -8.67 3.71
CA ASN A 129 -10.34 -8.95 5.07
C ASN A 129 -10.65 -10.40 5.48
N GLU A 130 -11.81 -10.92 5.10
CA GLU A 130 -12.14 -12.33 5.33
C GLU A 130 -11.15 -13.26 4.63
N LYS A 131 -10.86 -13.03 3.34
CA LYS A 131 -9.90 -13.85 2.59
C LYS A 131 -8.49 -13.81 3.18
N ILE A 132 -8.01 -12.63 3.60
CA ILE A 132 -6.73 -12.50 4.30
C ILE A 132 -6.77 -13.32 5.60
N THR A 133 -7.79 -13.11 6.42
CA THR A 133 -7.86 -13.73 7.75
C THR A 133 -7.98 -15.25 7.65
N GLN A 134 -8.77 -15.77 6.70
CA GLN A 134 -8.92 -17.21 6.47
C GLN A 134 -7.63 -17.84 5.94
N SER A 135 -6.96 -17.20 4.98
CA SER A 135 -5.78 -17.79 4.32
C SER A 135 -4.49 -17.59 5.12
N LEU A 136 -4.39 -16.54 5.93
CA LEU A 136 -3.14 -16.14 6.58
C LEU A 136 -3.28 -15.98 8.10
N ALA A 137 -4.28 -16.61 8.72
CA ALA A 137 -4.48 -16.61 10.17
C ALA A 137 -3.16 -16.89 10.92
N GLY A 138 -2.84 -16.02 11.89
CA GLY A 138 -1.62 -16.10 12.72
C GLY A 138 -0.32 -15.68 12.02
N ARG A 139 -0.34 -15.41 10.71
CA ARG A 139 0.85 -15.12 9.88
C ARG A 139 0.84 -13.73 9.26
N VAL A 140 -0.26 -13.00 9.42
CA VAL A 140 -0.46 -11.68 8.84
C VAL A 140 -0.72 -10.63 9.91
N GLY A 141 0.03 -9.54 9.84
CA GLY A 141 -0.31 -8.30 10.51
C GLY A 141 -1.14 -7.41 9.59
N ILE A 142 -2.38 -7.08 9.97
CA ILE A 142 -3.28 -6.25 9.15
C ILE A 142 -3.30 -4.81 9.68
N LEU A 143 -3.00 -3.86 8.80
CA LEU A 143 -3.02 -2.43 9.02
C LEU A 143 -4.07 -1.77 8.13
N THR A 144 -4.72 -0.72 8.62
CA THR A 144 -5.62 0.11 7.83
C THR A 144 -5.05 1.52 7.71
N LEU A 145 -4.76 1.95 6.49
CA LEU A 145 -4.32 3.31 6.17
C LEU A 145 -5.49 4.14 5.65
N LEU A 146 -5.92 5.07 6.49
CA LEU A 146 -6.88 6.11 6.13
C LEU A 146 -6.18 7.30 5.45
N PRO A 147 -6.94 8.23 4.83
CA PRO A 147 -6.40 9.53 4.43
C PRO A 147 -5.70 10.26 5.60
N PHE A 148 -5.03 11.37 5.31
CA PHE A 148 -4.26 12.08 6.34
C PHE A 148 -5.13 12.45 7.54
N SER A 149 -4.61 12.18 8.75
CA SER A 149 -5.22 12.64 9.99
C SER A 149 -4.98 14.13 10.19
N ILE A 150 -5.79 14.77 11.04
CA ILE A 150 -5.57 16.18 11.44
C ILE A 150 -4.17 16.36 12.04
N HIS A 151 -3.71 15.37 12.81
CA HIS A 151 -2.38 15.38 13.42
C HIS A 151 -1.25 15.31 12.37
N GLU A 152 -1.38 14.45 11.35
CA GLU A 152 -0.42 14.38 10.23
C GLU A 152 -0.36 15.71 9.45
N LEU A 153 -1.53 16.30 9.17
CA LEU A 153 -1.63 17.60 8.48
C LEU A 153 -1.05 18.75 9.31
N SER A 154 -1.28 18.73 10.62
CA SER A 154 -0.77 19.73 11.57
C SER A 154 0.75 19.65 11.66
N LYS A 155 1.31 18.44 11.86
CA LYS A 155 2.77 18.21 11.86
C LYS A 155 3.43 18.66 10.56
N ALA A 156 2.78 18.44 9.43
CA ALA A 156 3.25 18.87 8.12
C ALA A 156 3.00 20.37 7.82
N LYS A 157 2.42 21.14 8.76
CA LYS A 157 2.11 22.58 8.63
C LYS A 157 1.26 22.91 7.40
N ILE A 158 0.31 22.04 7.06
CA ILE A 158 -0.59 22.18 5.91
C ILE A 158 -2.08 22.02 6.28
N LEU A 159 -2.37 21.83 7.57
CA LEU A 159 -3.72 21.87 8.10
C LEU A 159 -4.31 23.27 7.87
N PRO A 160 -5.52 23.40 7.28
CA PRO A 160 -6.18 24.69 7.17
C PRO A 160 -6.39 25.35 8.54
N ALA A 161 -6.27 26.68 8.60
CA ALA A 161 -6.42 27.43 9.84
C ALA A 161 -7.86 27.41 10.38
N ARG A 162 -8.85 27.34 9.47
CA ARG A 162 -10.28 27.29 9.83
C ARG A 162 -10.78 25.85 9.80
N LEU A 163 -11.63 25.51 10.77
CA LEU A 163 -12.26 24.21 10.87
C LEU A 163 -13.10 23.89 9.62
N ASP A 164 -13.89 24.85 9.13
CA ASP A 164 -14.75 24.68 7.95
C ASP A 164 -13.93 24.29 6.72
N ASP A 165 -12.79 24.96 6.52
CA ASP A 165 -11.86 24.65 5.43
C ASP A 165 -11.24 23.27 5.60
N ALA A 166 -10.91 22.86 6.83
CA ALA A 166 -10.37 21.53 7.10
C ALA A 166 -11.40 20.42 6.82
N ILE A 167 -12.65 20.62 7.23
CA ILE A 167 -13.76 19.70 6.95
C ILE A 167 -13.98 19.58 5.44
N LEU A 168 -14.10 20.72 4.75
CA LEU A 168 -14.30 20.76 3.31
C LEU A 168 -13.09 20.26 2.53
N LYS A 169 -11.87 20.37 3.06
CA LYS A 169 -10.66 19.88 2.40
C LYS A 169 -10.41 18.39 2.60
N GLY A 170 -10.81 17.85 3.76
CA GLY A 170 -10.62 16.46 4.12
C GLY A 170 -9.14 16.03 4.16
N GLY A 171 -8.89 14.73 4.25
CA GLY A 171 -7.55 14.17 4.41
C GLY A 171 -6.90 13.59 3.16
N TYR A 172 -7.56 13.58 1.99
CA TYR A 172 -7.07 12.84 0.82
C TYR A 172 -5.76 13.41 0.26
N PRO A 173 -4.66 12.62 0.20
CA PRO A 173 -3.35 13.10 -0.25
C PRO A 173 -3.37 13.86 -1.59
N ARG A 174 -4.12 13.34 -2.58
CA ARG A 174 -4.21 13.94 -3.93
C ARG A 174 -4.67 15.40 -3.91
N ARG A 175 -5.49 15.79 -2.93
CA ARG A 175 -5.95 17.18 -2.78
C ARG A 175 -4.85 18.13 -2.33
N TYR A 176 -3.95 17.66 -1.48
CA TYR A 176 -2.81 18.44 -1.00
C TYR A 176 -1.71 18.55 -2.06
N GLU A 177 -1.52 17.50 -2.86
CA GLU A 177 -0.54 17.48 -3.94
C GLU A 177 -0.96 18.35 -5.14
N LYS A 178 -2.18 18.16 -5.64
CA LYS A 178 -2.67 18.82 -6.87
C LYS A 178 -3.46 20.11 -6.61
N ARG A 179 -3.64 20.51 -5.35
CA ARG A 179 -4.42 21.68 -4.93
C ARG A 179 -5.84 21.72 -5.52
N ILE A 180 -6.49 20.56 -5.61
CA ILE A 180 -7.85 20.42 -6.17
C ILE A 180 -8.88 20.97 -5.18
N THR A 181 -9.82 21.78 -5.70
CA THR A 181 -10.94 22.34 -4.93
C THR A 181 -11.89 21.25 -4.46
N ALA A 182 -12.57 21.47 -3.33
CA ALA A 182 -13.48 20.48 -2.75
C ALA A 182 -14.61 20.06 -3.71
N PRO A 183 -15.31 21.00 -4.40
CA PRO A 183 -16.40 20.63 -5.29
C PRO A 183 -15.95 19.77 -6.47
N VAL A 184 -14.77 20.03 -7.03
CA VAL A 184 -14.24 19.26 -8.17
C VAL A 184 -13.82 17.86 -7.74
N PHE A 185 -13.13 17.76 -6.60
CA PHE A 185 -12.64 16.48 -6.09
C PHE A 185 -13.78 15.53 -5.73
N TYR A 186 -14.76 16.00 -4.94
CA TYR A 186 -15.84 15.14 -4.45
C TYR A 186 -16.91 14.80 -5.49
N ARG A 187 -17.02 15.57 -6.58
CA ARG A 187 -17.86 15.16 -7.73
C ARG A 187 -17.32 13.97 -8.51
N SER A 188 -16.01 13.70 -8.36
CA SER A 188 -15.30 12.65 -9.10
C SER A 188 -14.97 11.44 -8.21
N TYR A 189 -15.53 11.38 -7.00
CA TYR A 189 -15.26 10.38 -5.97
C TYR A 189 -16.43 9.42 -5.82
#